data_AF-A0AAD1RP29-F1
#
_entry.id   AF-A0AAD1RP29-F1
#
_cell.length_a   1.000
_cell.length_b   1.000
_cell.length_c   1.000
_cell.angle_alpha   90.00
_cell.angle_beta   90.00
_cell.angle_gamma   90.00
#
_symmetry.space_group_name_H-M   'P 1'
#
loop_
_entity.id
_entity.type
_entity.pdbx_description
1 polymer ?
#
loop_
_entity_poly.entity_id
_entity_poly.type
_entity_poly.pdbx_seq_one_letter_code
_entity_poly.pdbx_strand_id
1 'polypeptide(L)'
;MSLSQAPELLEQQKYTVTVDYWSFGTLVFECITGFRPFLPNWQPVQWHSKVHEKSNEHIVVYEDLSGVVKFSSVLPTPNHLNGILASKLERWLQCMLMRHPRQRGTDPQNPDVGCFQALEAILNLKLLSVLNMVSGRAHTYPVTEEETLQSLKRRLEEDTGIPEEEQELLQASGLACNPLQPLVQYVSDNMSSDCRQGEGYLIFLFDNRKMVYEPKISLRPHPESVTYVLQDPKHQLNYVQMRRVWGQIWQTIRALKEDCARLQMGQRATLVNLLRYNTELSKKKNLMTSECEQLKAKLDFFRSSIQIDLEKYKEQMEFGITSEKLLSTWKTMESTVEKCGREQEVQQLVEKMMALQTDSVDLQRNPLGRKHCGTLDDIEEQAKELYRKLRERQRDQRTSGDSQEMVGLLLQAIQTFEKRVVLIYDQLSKTVMCKRKALELSPKVKEVMDLMKQDDQLVVKRQEKRQQELWNLLKIACSKVRGPVTGSPDSMGTSRMAQPTQLFSQPPVLPASYAQEYVNKSEDLLSESRSLCGQLETSMRNFLKEQETSLTTLDWSWLSKQEEKFGECQIPAT
;
A
#
# COMPACT_ATOMS: atom_id res chain seq x y z
N MET A 1 22.13 31.83 35.68
CA MET A 1 20.71 32.18 35.90
C MET A 1 20.22 33.35 35.04
N SER A 2 21.10 34.19 34.45
CA SER A 2 20.69 35.41 33.72
C SER A 2 20.31 35.25 32.25
N LEU A 3 20.70 34.15 31.58
CA LEU A 3 20.62 34.04 30.11
C LEU A 3 19.24 33.64 29.55
N SER A 4 18.23 33.44 30.39
CA SER A 4 16.83 33.15 29.99
C SER A 4 15.87 34.24 30.44
N GLN A 5 16.38 35.28 31.11
CA GLN A 5 15.56 36.35 31.67
C GLN A 5 15.21 37.37 30.58
N ALA A 6 14.00 37.93 30.70
CA ALA A 6 13.56 38.99 29.80
C ALA A 6 14.42 40.27 29.96
N PRO A 7 14.61 41.07 28.89
CA PRO A 7 15.43 42.29 28.94
C PRO A 7 15.03 43.27 30.05
N GLU A 8 13.73 43.39 30.35
CA GLU A 8 13.21 44.29 31.39
C GLU A 8 13.68 43.94 32.83
N LEU A 9 14.04 42.68 33.10
CA LEU A 9 14.60 42.26 34.40
C LEU A 9 16.04 42.77 34.58
N LEU A 10 16.79 42.91 33.49
CA LEU A 10 18.14 43.48 33.50
C LEU A 10 18.11 45.00 33.68
N GLU A 11 17.04 45.64 33.21
CA GLU A 11 16.79 47.08 33.34
C GLU A 11 16.16 47.48 34.69
N GLN A 12 15.88 46.51 35.58
CA GLN A 12 15.24 46.70 36.89
C GLN A 12 13.91 47.48 36.83
N GLN A 13 13.17 47.39 35.72
CA GLN A 13 11.88 48.05 35.55
C GLN A 13 10.73 47.23 36.16
N LYS A 14 9.58 47.88 36.40
CA LYS A 14 8.35 47.16 36.80
C LYS A 14 7.96 46.19 35.69
N TYR A 15 7.85 44.91 36.02
CA TYR A 15 7.57 43.83 35.08
C TYR A 15 6.13 43.31 35.20
N THR A 16 5.68 42.58 34.17
CA THR A 16 4.36 41.93 34.10
C THR A 16 4.52 40.46 33.70
N VAL A 17 3.40 39.75 33.52
CA VAL A 17 3.36 38.35 33.07
C VAL A 17 4.05 38.09 31.72
N THR A 18 4.33 39.14 30.94
CA THR A 18 5.03 39.03 29.64
C THR A 18 6.49 38.61 29.78
N VAL A 19 7.08 38.71 30.98
CA VAL A 19 8.40 38.13 31.28
C VAL A 19 8.40 36.61 31.13
N ASP A 20 7.30 35.95 31.52
CA ASP A 20 7.15 34.51 31.40
C ASP A 20 6.99 34.10 29.92
N TYR A 21 6.37 34.95 29.10
CA TYR A 21 6.25 34.71 27.65
C TYR A 21 7.62 34.71 26.97
N TRP A 22 8.52 35.62 27.36
CA TRP A 22 9.88 35.61 26.86
C TRP A 22 10.63 34.34 27.27
N SER A 23 10.53 33.99 28.56
CA SER A 23 11.15 32.78 29.09
C SER A 23 10.64 31.53 28.35
N PHE A 24 9.33 31.44 28.10
CA PHE A 24 8.73 30.35 27.36
C PHE A 24 9.13 30.36 25.87
N GLY A 25 9.15 31.51 25.21
CA GLY A 25 9.60 31.63 23.82
C GLY A 25 11.07 31.22 23.63
N THR A 26 11.95 31.62 24.54
CA THR A 26 13.37 31.23 24.48
C THR A 26 13.55 29.73 24.70
N LEU A 27 12.77 29.14 25.61
CA LEU A 27 12.75 27.69 25.84
C LEU A 27 12.27 26.93 24.61
N VAL A 28 11.14 27.32 24.02
CA VAL A 28 10.60 26.67 22.82
C VAL A 28 11.58 26.76 21.65
N PHE A 29 12.21 27.92 21.46
CA PHE A 29 13.26 28.09 20.45
C PHE A 29 14.45 27.14 20.70
N GLU A 30 14.90 27.00 21.95
CA GLU A 30 15.98 26.10 22.34
C GLU A 30 15.61 24.63 22.12
N CYS A 31 14.35 24.24 22.36
CA CYS A 31 13.85 22.90 22.05
C CYS A 31 13.83 22.61 20.54
N ILE A 32 13.52 23.61 19.70
CA ILE A 32 13.45 23.43 18.24
C ILE A 32 14.84 23.37 17.60
N THR A 33 15.76 24.24 18.03
CA THR A 33 17.05 24.48 17.36
C THR A 33 18.26 23.90 18.10
N GLY A 34 18.09 23.53 19.37
CA GLY A 34 19.16 23.02 20.24
C GLY A 34 20.07 24.09 20.85
N PHE A 35 19.80 25.38 20.62
CA PHE A 35 20.54 26.50 21.21
C PHE A 35 19.63 27.71 21.46
N ARG A 36 20.08 28.67 22.28
CA ARG A 36 19.26 29.83 22.64
C ARG A 36 19.18 30.88 21.52
N PRO A 37 18.07 31.61 21.40
CA PRO A 37 17.85 32.53 20.29
C PRO A 37 18.83 33.70 20.24
N PHE A 38 19.31 34.20 21.38
CA PHE A 38 20.10 35.44 21.43
C PHE A 38 21.46 35.22 22.07
N LEU A 39 22.53 35.19 21.25
CA LEU A 39 23.95 35.24 21.63
C LEU A 39 24.28 34.54 22.99
N PRO A 40 24.11 33.20 23.10
CA PRO A 40 24.11 32.47 24.39
C PRO A 40 25.40 32.58 25.20
N ASN A 41 26.53 32.87 24.56
CA ASN A 41 27.86 32.88 25.21
C ASN A 41 28.36 34.29 25.54
N TRP A 42 27.59 35.33 25.21
CA TRP A 42 27.98 36.72 25.43
C TRP A 42 27.70 37.17 26.87
N GLN A 43 28.51 38.11 27.36
CA GLN A 43 28.30 38.70 28.68
C GLN A 43 27.05 39.59 28.69
N PRO A 44 26.32 39.70 29.81
CA PRO A 44 25.03 40.39 29.87
C PRO A 44 25.01 41.84 29.32
N VAL A 45 26.08 42.61 29.54
CA VAL A 45 26.17 44.01 29.09
C VAL A 45 26.35 44.12 27.57
N GLN A 46 27.23 43.31 27.00
CA GLN A 46 27.46 43.23 25.55
C GLN A 46 26.23 42.65 24.84
N TRP A 47 25.61 41.64 25.46
CA TRP A 47 24.38 41.01 25.01
C TRP A 47 23.24 42.02 24.97
N HIS A 48 23.01 42.78 26.04
CA HIS A 48 21.91 43.75 26.12
C HIS A 48 22.06 44.83 25.05
N SER A 49 23.28 45.36 24.87
CA SER A 49 23.57 46.38 23.84
C SER A 49 23.25 45.88 22.42
N LYS A 50 23.58 44.62 22.09
CA LYS A 50 23.34 44.05 20.76
C LYS A 50 21.93 43.53 20.53
N VAL A 51 21.28 42.97 21.55
CA VAL A 51 19.89 42.53 21.46
C VAL A 51 18.94 43.73 21.41
N HIS A 52 19.36 44.90 21.91
CA HIS A 52 18.57 46.13 21.78
C HIS A 52 18.45 46.64 20.33
N GLU A 53 19.42 46.30 19.46
CA GLU A 53 19.41 46.59 18.00
C GLU A 53 18.41 45.68 17.22
N LYS A 54 17.77 44.72 17.89
CA LYS A 54 16.83 43.76 17.30
C LYS A 54 15.53 44.43 16.83
N SER A 55 15.04 44.06 15.65
CA SER A 55 13.69 44.40 15.18
C SER A 55 12.61 43.56 15.88
N ASN A 56 11.34 43.94 15.73
CA ASN A 56 10.23 43.17 16.29
C ASN A 56 10.07 41.79 15.63
N GLU A 57 10.57 41.62 14.41
CA GLU A 57 10.42 40.39 13.61
C GLU A 57 11.58 39.40 13.81
N HIS A 58 12.73 39.84 14.34
CA HIS A 58 13.87 38.93 14.52
C HIS A 58 13.64 37.97 15.69
N ILE A 59 13.76 36.67 15.43
CA ILE A 59 13.63 35.62 16.45
C ILE A 59 14.98 35.07 16.92
N VAL A 60 16.05 35.30 16.15
CA VAL A 60 17.39 34.80 16.47
C VAL A 60 18.45 35.85 16.14
N VAL A 61 19.45 35.93 17.01
CA VAL A 61 20.69 36.69 16.84
C VAL A 61 21.85 35.77 17.18
N TYR A 62 22.63 35.40 16.16
CA TYR A 62 23.74 34.48 16.31
C TYR A 62 25.02 35.00 15.64
N GLU A 63 26.14 34.50 16.11
CA GLU A 63 27.46 34.74 15.54
C GLU A 63 27.78 33.65 14.52
N ASP A 64 28.15 34.05 13.31
CA ASP A 64 28.58 33.13 12.25
C ASP A 64 30.03 32.65 12.50
N LEU A 65 30.51 31.69 11.70
CA LEU A 65 31.87 31.15 11.81
C LEU A 65 32.96 32.22 11.56
N SER A 66 32.62 33.29 10.86
CA SER A 66 33.48 34.47 10.63
C SER A 66 33.48 35.49 11.78
N GLY A 67 32.70 35.28 12.84
CA GLY A 67 32.56 36.21 13.97
C GLY A 67 31.57 37.37 13.73
N VAL A 68 30.85 37.36 12.61
CA VAL A 68 29.85 38.39 12.29
C VAL A 68 28.51 38.05 12.94
N VAL A 69 27.89 39.03 13.60
CA VAL A 69 26.56 38.90 14.20
C VAL A 69 25.49 39.06 13.12
N LYS A 70 24.64 38.04 12.96
CA LYS A 70 23.51 38.02 12.03
C LYS A 70 22.19 38.06 12.80
N PHE A 71 21.25 38.86 12.31
CA PHE A 71 19.87 38.92 12.77
C PHE A 71 18.98 38.18 11.77
N SER A 72 18.07 37.32 12.24
CA SER A 72 17.13 36.61 11.37
C SER A 72 15.74 36.52 11.98
N SER A 73 14.73 36.67 11.12
CA SER A 73 13.31 36.44 11.42
C SER A 73 12.86 35.00 11.13
N VAL A 74 13.71 34.20 10.48
CA VAL A 74 13.46 32.81 10.08
C VAL A 74 14.14 31.84 11.05
N LEU A 75 13.50 30.69 11.31
CA LEU A 75 14.04 29.64 12.17
C LEU A 75 15.33 29.08 11.57
N PRO A 76 16.41 28.99 12.36
CA PRO A 76 17.65 28.37 11.90
C PRO A 76 17.44 26.92 11.44
N THR A 77 18.14 26.56 10.37
CA THR A 77 18.32 25.17 9.95
C THR A 77 19.62 24.61 10.55
N PRO A 78 19.70 23.32 10.92
CA PRO A 78 18.67 22.29 10.78
C PRO A 78 17.65 22.29 11.92
N ASN A 79 16.37 22.07 11.61
CA ASN A 79 15.32 21.78 12.57
C ASN A 79 14.48 20.58 12.09
N HIS A 80 13.72 19.97 13.00
CA HIS A 80 12.93 18.76 12.72
C HIS A 80 11.47 19.07 12.35
N LEU A 81 11.12 20.35 12.18
CA LEU A 81 9.75 20.77 11.89
C LEU A 81 9.47 20.66 10.39
N ASN A 82 8.20 20.43 10.05
CA ASN A 82 7.76 20.59 8.67
C ASN A 82 7.63 22.08 8.31
N GLY A 83 7.61 22.42 7.02
CA GLY A 83 7.62 23.83 6.57
C GLY A 83 6.43 24.65 7.07
N ILE A 84 5.26 24.02 7.23
CA ILE A 84 4.05 24.70 7.73
C ILE A 84 4.16 25.02 9.22
N LEU A 85 4.58 24.06 10.03
CA LEU A 85 4.81 24.25 11.46
C LEU A 85 5.94 25.23 11.69
N ALA A 86 7.03 25.16 10.91
CA ALA A 86 8.12 26.12 10.99
C ALA A 86 7.61 27.55 10.74
N SER A 87 6.88 27.79 9.64
CA SER A 87 6.34 29.12 9.34
C SER A 87 5.36 29.65 10.39
N LYS A 88 4.48 28.78 10.92
CA LYS A 88 3.52 29.17 11.96
C LYS A 88 4.21 29.42 13.30
N LEU A 89 5.18 28.59 13.68
CA LEU A 89 5.95 28.75 14.90
C LEU A 89 6.92 29.93 14.82
N GLU A 90 7.45 30.27 13.65
CA GLU A 90 8.23 31.51 13.43
C GLU A 90 7.40 32.74 13.81
N ARG A 91 6.18 32.86 13.27
CA ARG A 91 5.26 33.96 13.60
C ARG A 91 4.89 33.98 15.08
N TRP A 92 4.62 32.81 15.65
CA TRP A 92 4.34 32.70 17.08
C TRP A 92 5.55 33.12 17.93
N LEU A 93 6.77 32.70 17.57
CA LEU A 93 8.01 33.08 18.24
C LEU A 93 8.31 34.57 18.12
N GLN A 94 7.93 35.24 17.02
CA GLN A 94 8.02 36.69 16.90
C GLN A 94 7.18 37.41 17.97
N CYS A 95 5.99 36.88 18.28
CA CYS A 95 5.13 37.41 19.33
C CYS A 95 5.73 37.21 20.73
N MET A 96 6.34 36.04 20.97
CA MET A 96 6.90 35.67 22.28
C MET A 96 8.26 36.31 22.55
N LEU A 97 9.10 36.45 21.52
CA LEU A 97 10.45 37.03 21.56
C LEU A 97 10.45 38.52 21.16
N MET A 98 9.31 39.19 21.36
CA MET A 98 9.18 40.62 21.10
C MET A 98 9.90 41.44 22.17
N ARG A 99 10.60 42.50 21.73
CA ARG A 99 11.36 43.37 22.64
C ARG A 99 10.42 44.15 23.56
N HIS A 100 9.39 44.77 23.00
CA HIS A 100 8.48 45.64 23.74
C HIS A 100 7.64 44.84 24.74
N PRO A 101 7.77 45.10 26.06
CA PRO A 101 7.10 44.28 27.08
C PRO A 101 5.57 44.35 26.98
N ARG A 102 5.00 45.50 26.59
CA ARG A 102 3.54 45.67 26.46
C ARG A 102 2.92 45.04 25.21
N GLN A 103 3.72 44.85 24.16
CA GLN A 103 3.26 44.28 22.88
C GLN A 103 3.60 42.78 22.78
N ARG A 104 4.40 42.26 23.72
CA ARG A 104 4.81 40.86 23.76
C ARG A 104 3.61 39.97 24.09
N GLY A 105 3.42 38.93 23.29
CA GLY A 105 2.30 38.00 23.41
C GLY A 105 1.04 38.42 22.64
N THR A 106 1.08 39.54 21.91
CA THR A 106 0.01 39.99 21.02
C THR A 106 0.46 39.80 19.56
N ASP A 107 -0.37 39.14 18.75
CA ASP A 107 -0.12 39.00 17.32
C ASP A 107 -0.35 40.35 16.61
N PRO A 108 0.63 40.87 15.83
CA PRO A 108 0.45 42.09 15.05
C PRO A 108 -0.70 42.05 14.04
N GLN A 109 -1.06 40.85 13.54
CA GLN A 109 -2.15 40.68 12.56
C GLN A 109 -3.51 40.46 13.21
N ASN A 110 -3.54 39.88 14.41
CA ASN A 110 -4.76 39.63 15.17
C ASN A 110 -4.58 40.08 16.63
N PRO A 111 -4.77 41.37 16.93
CA PRO A 111 -4.57 41.91 18.28
C PRO A 111 -5.46 41.25 19.34
N ASP A 112 -6.59 40.69 18.93
CA ASP A 112 -7.58 40.03 19.80
C ASP A 112 -7.23 38.57 20.13
N VAL A 113 -6.29 37.96 19.39
CA VAL A 113 -5.88 36.56 19.60
C VAL A 113 -4.65 36.53 20.50
N GLY A 114 -4.82 36.00 21.72
CA GLY A 114 -3.70 35.85 22.65
C GLY A 114 -2.68 34.80 22.20
N CYS A 115 -1.43 34.93 22.65
CA CYS A 115 -0.34 34.01 22.30
C CYS A 115 -0.64 32.52 22.56
N PHE A 116 -1.48 32.20 23.56
CA PHE A 116 -1.88 30.83 23.87
C PHE A 116 -2.93 30.28 22.91
N GLN A 117 -3.90 31.10 22.50
CA GLN A 117 -4.90 30.71 21.48
C GLN A 117 -4.22 30.50 20.12
N ALA A 118 -3.25 31.36 19.80
CA ALA A 118 -2.43 31.18 18.61
C ALA A 118 -1.64 29.85 18.64
N LEU A 119 -1.09 29.47 19.80
CA LEU A 119 -0.40 28.18 19.97
C LEU A 119 -1.37 26.99 19.89
N GLU A 120 -2.52 27.08 20.54
CA GLU A 120 -3.56 26.05 20.51
C GLU A 120 -4.04 25.81 19.07
N ALA A 121 -4.25 26.87 18.29
CA ALA A 121 -4.58 26.77 16.88
C ALA A 121 -3.49 26.06 16.06
N ILE A 122 -2.21 26.20 16.42
CA ILE A 122 -1.09 25.48 15.78
C ILE A 122 -1.08 24.01 16.21
N LEU A 123 -1.29 23.71 17.48
CA LEU A 123 -1.30 22.35 18.02
C LEU A 123 -2.46 21.50 17.50
N ASN A 124 -3.62 22.14 17.29
CA ASN A 124 -4.82 21.49 16.75
C ASN A 124 -4.77 21.27 15.23
N LEU A 125 -3.66 21.62 14.56
CA LEU A 125 -3.50 21.35 13.13
C LEU A 125 -3.36 19.85 12.85
N LYS A 126 -4.25 19.37 12.00
CA LYS A 126 -4.17 18.05 11.38
C LYS A 126 -3.31 18.16 10.11
N LEU A 127 -2.12 17.57 10.15
CA LEU A 127 -1.14 17.68 9.07
C LEU A 127 -0.94 16.34 8.38
N LEU A 128 -1.13 16.32 7.07
CA LEU A 128 -0.89 15.15 6.22
C LEU A 128 0.40 15.35 5.44
N SER A 129 1.29 14.34 5.46
CA SER A 129 2.52 14.37 4.67
C SER A 129 2.44 13.41 3.49
N VAL A 130 2.74 13.91 2.29
CA VAL A 130 2.75 13.18 1.04
C VAL A 130 4.17 13.22 0.47
N LEU A 131 4.83 12.06 0.35
CA LEU A 131 6.12 11.93 -0.30
C LEU A 131 5.93 11.70 -1.81
N ASN A 132 6.42 12.64 -2.61
CA ASN A 132 6.47 12.49 -4.05
C ASN A 132 7.66 11.60 -4.43
N MET A 133 7.36 10.41 -4.98
CA MET A 133 8.39 9.43 -5.37
C MET A 133 9.08 9.77 -6.69
N VAL A 134 8.62 10.79 -7.42
CA VAL A 134 9.27 11.32 -8.62
C VAL A 134 10.38 12.30 -8.25
N SER A 135 10.12 13.21 -7.32
CA SER A 135 11.06 14.27 -6.92
C SER A 135 11.83 13.95 -5.63
N GLY A 136 11.37 12.97 -4.85
CA GLY A 136 11.89 12.65 -3.53
C GLY A 136 11.57 13.69 -2.46
N ARG A 137 10.63 14.61 -2.72
CA ARG A 137 10.24 15.69 -1.79
C ARG A 137 8.96 15.36 -1.05
N ALA A 138 8.95 15.64 0.26
CA ALA A 138 7.76 15.51 1.10
C ALA A 138 7.00 16.84 1.12
N HIS A 139 5.74 16.81 0.68
CA HIS A 139 4.79 17.91 0.75
C HIS A 139 3.91 17.71 1.98
N THR A 140 3.74 18.75 2.79
CA THR A 140 2.84 18.70 3.96
C THR A 140 1.64 19.58 3.68
N TYR A 141 0.44 19.10 3.97
CA TYR A 141 -0.80 19.83 3.78
C TYR A 141 -1.59 19.91 5.09
N PRO A 142 -2.15 21.08 5.45
CA PRO A 142 -3.13 21.16 6.51
C PRO A 142 -4.46 20.62 5.99
N VAL A 143 -5.06 19.73 6.77
CA VAL A 143 -6.30 19.03 6.42
C VAL A 143 -7.39 19.38 7.42
N THR A 144 -8.58 19.73 6.92
CA THR A 144 -9.78 19.93 7.74
C THR A 144 -10.66 18.67 7.76
N GLU A 145 -11.64 18.61 8.65
CA GLU A 145 -12.46 17.39 8.81
C GLU A 145 -13.37 17.08 7.61
N GLU A 146 -13.69 18.09 6.80
CA GLU A 146 -14.55 18.00 5.63
C GLU A 146 -13.76 17.83 4.32
N GLU A 147 -12.43 17.89 4.37
CA GLU A 147 -11.61 17.83 3.16
C GLU A 147 -11.63 16.43 2.51
N THR A 148 -11.96 16.42 1.22
CA THR A 148 -12.02 15.21 0.40
C THR A 148 -10.69 14.92 -0.28
N LEU A 149 -10.47 13.65 -0.66
CA LEU A 149 -9.29 13.21 -1.42
C LEU A 149 -9.10 14.01 -2.73
N GLN A 150 -10.19 14.43 -3.37
CA GLN A 150 -10.16 15.24 -4.59
C GLN A 150 -9.55 16.62 -4.34
N SER A 151 -9.89 17.29 -3.24
CA SER A 151 -9.29 18.58 -2.86
C SER A 151 -7.77 18.44 -2.66
N LEU A 152 -7.32 17.35 -2.04
CA LEU A 152 -5.90 17.05 -1.90
C LEU A 152 -5.23 16.80 -3.25
N LYS A 153 -5.86 16.02 -4.15
CA LYS A 153 -5.32 15.76 -5.49
C LYS A 153 -5.11 17.04 -6.30
N ARG A 154 -6.04 18.00 -6.20
CA ARG A 154 -5.89 19.31 -6.85
C ARG A 154 -4.70 20.10 -6.33
N ARG A 155 -4.55 20.19 -5.00
CA ARG A 155 -3.38 20.85 -4.38
C ARG A 155 -2.07 20.17 -4.76
N LEU A 156 -2.09 18.84 -4.82
CA LEU A 156 -0.94 18.05 -5.28
C LEU A 156 -0.62 18.32 -6.75
N GLU A 157 -1.61 18.53 -7.61
CA GLU A 157 -1.40 18.87 -9.01
C GLU A 157 -0.73 20.23 -9.16
N GLU A 158 -1.14 21.23 -8.37
CA GLU A 158 -0.51 22.57 -8.35
C GLU A 158 0.97 22.49 -7.94
N ASP A 159 1.30 21.67 -6.93
CA ASP A 159 2.66 21.54 -6.38
C ASP A 159 3.58 20.62 -7.21
N THR A 160 3.03 19.56 -7.81
CA THR A 160 3.81 18.48 -8.43
C THR A 160 3.69 18.44 -9.95
N GLY A 161 2.67 19.07 -10.53
CA GLY A 161 2.35 19.02 -11.96
C GLY A 161 1.82 17.65 -12.45
N ILE A 162 1.50 16.72 -11.53
CA ILE A 162 0.92 15.42 -11.87
C ILE A 162 -0.61 15.57 -11.87
N PRO A 163 -1.31 15.24 -12.97
CA PRO A 163 -2.76 15.43 -13.05
C PRO A 163 -3.54 14.43 -12.19
N GLU A 164 -4.71 14.83 -11.71
CA GLU A 164 -5.49 14.06 -10.71
C GLU A 164 -5.74 12.58 -11.08
N GLU A 165 -5.93 12.28 -12.39
CA GLU A 165 -6.19 10.94 -12.91
C GLU A 165 -4.96 10.00 -12.80
N GLU A 166 -3.77 10.58 -12.87
CA GLU A 166 -2.50 9.83 -12.93
C GLU A 166 -1.83 9.75 -11.55
N GLN A 167 -2.35 10.48 -10.58
CA GLN A 167 -1.91 10.43 -9.19
C GLN A 167 -2.39 9.14 -8.52
N GLU A 168 -1.44 8.26 -8.26
CA GLU A 168 -1.64 7.11 -7.40
C GLU A 168 -1.08 7.37 -6.00
N LEU A 169 -1.96 7.38 -5.01
CA LEU A 169 -1.62 7.59 -3.61
C LEU A 169 -1.66 6.27 -2.86
N LEU A 170 -0.51 5.83 -2.34
CA LEU A 170 -0.37 4.60 -1.56
C LEU A 170 -0.01 4.89 -0.11
N GLN A 171 -0.59 4.13 0.80
CA GLN A 171 -0.16 4.10 2.21
C GLN A 171 1.08 3.22 2.38
N ALA A 172 1.73 3.30 3.55
CA ALA A 172 2.80 2.38 3.94
C ALA A 172 2.39 0.89 3.90
N SER A 173 1.09 0.60 4.05
CA SER A 173 0.50 -0.75 3.93
C SER A 173 0.38 -1.27 2.48
N GLY A 174 0.72 -0.43 1.50
CA GLY A 174 0.55 -0.71 0.07
C GLY A 174 -0.90 -0.68 -0.41
N LEU A 175 -1.82 -0.12 0.38
CA LEU A 175 -3.20 0.13 -0.03
C LEU A 175 -3.32 1.50 -0.70
N ALA A 176 -4.11 1.57 -1.76
CA ALA A 176 -4.48 2.85 -2.36
C ALA A 176 -5.44 3.62 -1.45
N CYS A 177 -5.29 4.95 -1.40
CA CYS A 177 -6.19 5.82 -0.65
C CYS A 177 -7.63 5.68 -1.16
N ASN A 178 -8.58 5.48 -0.25
CA ASN A 178 -9.97 5.28 -0.60
C ASN A 178 -10.64 6.63 -0.90
N PRO A 179 -11.27 6.82 -2.09
CA PRO A 179 -11.97 8.06 -2.43
C PRO A 179 -13.16 8.39 -1.52
N LEU A 180 -13.72 7.38 -0.84
CA LEU A 180 -14.92 7.51 0.00
C LEU A 180 -14.62 7.85 1.46
N GLN A 181 -13.35 7.77 1.89
CA GLN A 181 -12.96 8.05 3.27
C GLN A 181 -12.45 9.49 3.43
N PRO A 182 -12.77 10.17 4.55
CA PRO A 182 -12.24 11.50 4.82
C PRO A 182 -10.74 11.44 5.11
N LEU A 183 -10.01 12.48 4.71
CA LEU A 183 -8.53 12.54 4.82
C LEU A 183 -8.02 12.51 6.26
N VAL A 184 -8.86 12.84 7.24
CA VAL A 184 -8.54 12.81 8.68
C VAL A 184 -8.08 11.43 9.15
N GLN A 185 -8.58 10.35 8.55
CA GLN A 185 -8.17 8.99 8.91
C GLN A 185 -6.71 8.68 8.54
N TYR A 186 -6.10 9.51 7.70
CA TYR A 186 -4.71 9.42 7.29
C TYR A 186 -3.82 10.41 8.04
N VAL A 187 -4.35 11.16 9.01
CA VAL A 187 -3.61 12.08 9.86
C VAL A 187 -3.26 11.41 11.18
N SER A 188 -2.02 11.55 11.63
CA SER A 188 -1.63 11.15 12.99
C SER A 188 -2.34 12.03 14.02
N ASP A 189 -3.02 11.45 15.00
CA ASP A 189 -3.33 12.19 16.22
C ASP A 189 -2.02 12.44 16.98
N ASN A 190 -1.59 13.71 17.02
CA ASN A 190 -0.37 14.20 17.69
C ASN A 190 -0.30 13.92 19.21
N MET A 191 -1.31 13.24 19.77
CA MET A 191 -1.49 12.99 21.20
C MET A 191 -1.12 11.56 21.63
N SER A 192 -0.78 10.66 20.70
CA SER A 192 -0.31 9.31 21.04
C SER A 192 1.21 9.30 21.25
N SER A 193 1.61 9.06 22.49
CA SER A 193 2.95 9.22 23.07
C SER A 193 4.03 8.23 22.59
N ASP A 194 3.83 7.54 21.46
CA ASP A 194 4.85 6.63 20.93
C ASP A 194 5.80 7.37 20.00
N CYS A 195 6.80 8.00 20.62
CA CYS A 195 7.96 8.63 19.98
C CYS A 195 8.87 7.62 19.24
N ARG A 196 8.34 6.93 18.22
CA ARG A 196 9.13 6.23 17.20
C ARG A 196 8.87 6.85 15.84
N GLN A 197 9.51 8.00 15.62
CA GLN A 197 9.67 8.67 14.32
C GLN A 197 8.35 9.09 13.64
N GLY A 198 8.36 10.23 12.94
CA GLY A 198 7.20 10.73 12.17
C GLY A 198 6.84 9.88 10.94
N GLU A 199 6.90 8.55 11.07
CA GLU A 199 6.80 7.55 10.01
C GLU A 199 5.44 6.82 10.00
N GLY A 200 4.54 7.15 10.94
CA GLY A 200 3.25 6.45 11.08
C GLY A 200 2.25 6.66 9.94
N TYR A 201 2.28 7.79 9.22
CA TYR A 201 1.22 8.16 8.28
C TYR A 201 1.74 8.94 7.06
N LEU A 202 2.84 8.48 6.48
CA LEU A 202 3.34 9.03 5.21
C LEU A 202 2.58 8.39 4.04
N ILE A 203 1.95 9.23 3.21
CA ILE A 203 1.36 8.78 1.93
C ILE A 203 2.43 8.92 0.84
N PHE A 204 2.52 7.94 -0.04
CA PHE A 204 3.43 7.93 -1.17
C PHE A 204 2.68 8.24 -2.46
N LEU A 205 3.13 9.26 -3.18
CA LEU A 205 2.58 9.64 -4.47
C LEU A 205 3.43 9.05 -5.61
N PHE A 206 2.76 8.34 -6.50
CA PHE A 206 3.32 7.79 -7.73
C PHE A 206 2.63 8.41 -8.95
N ASP A 207 3.40 8.52 -10.03
CA ASP A 207 2.92 8.95 -11.34
C ASP A 207 2.73 7.71 -12.22
N ASN A 208 1.48 7.45 -12.60
CA ASN A 208 1.12 6.33 -13.46
C ASN A 208 1.70 6.45 -14.87
N ARG A 209 2.02 7.67 -15.35
CA ARG A 209 2.63 7.88 -16.68
C ARG A 209 4.06 7.38 -16.73
N LYS A 210 4.80 7.48 -15.63
CA LYS A 210 6.22 7.14 -15.61
C LYS A 210 6.46 5.64 -15.57
N MET A 211 7.22 5.16 -16.55
CA MET A 211 7.72 3.78 -16.64
C MET A 211 9.08 3.63 -15.93
N VAL A 212 9.87 4.69 -15.95
CA VAL A 212 11.22 4.73 -15.40
C VAL A 212 11.32 5.95 -14.49
N TYR A 213 11.78 5.71 -13.27
CA TYR A 213 12.01 6.74 -12.28
C TYR A 213 13.50 7.09 -12.30
N GLU A 214 13.83 8.33 -12.66
CA GLU A 214 15.20 8.81 -12.63
C GLU A 214 15.63 9.15 -11.19
N PRO A 215 16.84 8.76 -10.74
CA PRO A 215 17.32 9.00 -9.39
C PRO A 215 17.79 10.46 -9.16
N LYS A 216 17.14 11.45 -9.78
CA LYS A 216 17.49 12.87 -9.66
C LYS A 216 16.85 13.49 -8.41
N ILE A 217 17.21 12.96 -7.23
CA ILE A 217 16.75 13.53 -5.97
C ILE A 217 17.66 14.71 -5.61
N SER A 218 17.07 15.89 -5.44
CA SER A 218 17.81 17.04 -4.90
C SER A 218 18.14 16.79 -3.44
N LEU A 219 19.43 16.74 -3.09
CA LEU A 219 19.88 16.75 -1.70
C LEU A 219 19.34 18.01 -1.00
N ARG A 220 19.03 17.88 0.30
CA ARG A 220 18.67 19.04 1.10
C ARG A 220 19.83 20.04 1.12
N PRO A 221 19.54 21.35 1.04
CA PRO A 221 20.59 22.35 1.17
C PRO A 221 21.25 22.21 2.55
N HIS A 222 22.58 22.21 2.57
CA HIS A 222 23.33 22.17 3.81
C HIS A 222 23.20 23.52 4.55
N PRO A 223 23.19 23.53 5.89
CA PRO A 223 23.30 24.78 6.65
C PRO A 223 24.55 25.58 6.26
N GLU A 224 24.49 26.91 6.35
CA GLU A 224 25.61 27.80 6.00
C GLU A 224 26.92 27.39 6.67
N SER A 225 26.87 27.05 7.97
CA SER A 225 28.04 26.62 8.74
C SER A 225 28.64 25.29 8.25
N VAL A 226 27.82 24.37 7.74
CA VAL A 226 28.30 23.11 7.16
C VAL A 226 28.92 23.38 5.79
N THR A 227 28.32 24.25 4.99
CA THR A 227 28.84 24.64 3.67
C THR A 227 30.21 25.32 3.79
N TYR A 228 30.38 26.20 4.79
CA TYR A 228 31.67 26.84 5.07
C TYR A 228 32.77 25.82 5.40
N VAL A 229 32.46 24.82 6.23
CA VAL A 229 33.43 23.78 6.64
C VAL A 229 33.68 22.74 5.54
N LEU A 230 32.73 22.54 4.63
CA LEU A 230 32.95 21.74 3.41
C LEU A 230 33.92 22.41 2.43
N GLN A 231 33.98 23.76 2.41
CA GLN A 231 34.92 24.51 1.56
C GLN A 231 36.36 24.46 2.11
N ASP A 232 36.54 24.58 3.43
CA ASP A 232 37.85 24.43 4.09
C ASP A 232 37.78 23.51 5.33
N PRO A 233 37.94 22.19 5.14
CA PRO A 233 37.87 21.22 6.24
C PRO A 233 39.04 21.30 7.24
N LYS A 234 40.15 21.95 6.86
CA LYS A 234 41.37 22.08 7.70
C LYS A 234 41.34 23.32 8.57
N HIS A 235 40.35 24.19 8.39
CA HIS A 235 40.20 25.40 9.16
C HIS A 235 40.09 25.08 10.66
N GLN A 236 40.90 25.75 11.47
CA GLN A 236 40.93 25.55 12.92
C GLN A 236 39.75 26.30 13.55
N LEU A 237 38.78 25.55 14.07
CA LEU A 237 37.61 26.11 14.74
C LEU A 237 37.81 26.10 16.25
N ASN A 238 37.23 27.09 16.94
CA ASN A 238 37.16 27.04 18.39
C ASN A 238 36.22 25.92 18.86
N TYR A 239 36.34 25.49 20.12
CA TYR A 239 35.53 24.37 20.64
C TYR A 239 34.01 24.59 20.49
N VAL A 240 33.53 25.82 20.65
CA VAL A 240 32.10 26.15 20.57
C VAL A 240 31.56 26.02 19.14
N GLN A 241 32.31 26.55 18.17
CA GLN A 241 32.04 26.45 16.75
C GLN A 241 32.12 25.00 16.29
N MET A 242 33.16 24.27 16.69
CA MET A 242 33.34 22.86 16.38
C MET A 242 32.19 22.01 16.93
N ARG A 243 31.77 22.22 18.18
CA ARG A 243 30.60 21.53 18.76
C ARG A 243 29.32 21.79 17.96
N ARG A 244 29.10 23.02 17.50
CA ARG A 244 27.92 23.37 16.67
C ARG A 244 27.98 22.69 15.31
N VAL A 245 29.10 22.81 14.60
CA VAL A 245 29.29 22.26 13.25
C VAL A 245 29.21 20.73 13.27
N TRP A 246 29.90 20.06 14.19
CA TRP A 246 29.87 18.59 14.26
C TRP A 246 28.48 18.07 14.59
N GLY A 247 27.74 18.76 15.47
CA GLY A 247 26.33 18.44 15.72
C GLY A 247 25.47 18.59 14.46
N GLN A 248 25.66 19.65 13.69
CA GLN A 248 24.95 19.88 12.42
C GLN A 248 25.32 18.87 11.33
N ILE A 249 26.59 18.47 11.24
CA ILE A 249 27.04 17.43 10.30
C ILE A 249 26.41 16.08 10.67
N TRP A 250 26.47 15.68 11.94
CA TRP A 250 25.81 14.45 12.41
C TRP A 250 24.31 14.49 12.11
N GLN A 251 23.63 15.61 12.37
CA GLN A 251 22.21 15.77 12.06
C GLN A 251 21.92 15.69 10.55
N THR A 252 22.83 16.18 9.71
CA THR A 252 22.72 16.06 8.25
C THR A 252 22.86 14.61 7.81
N ILE A 253 23.83 13.86 8.35
CA ILE A 253 24.01 12.43 8.07
C ILE A 253 22.77 11.64 8.51
N ARG A 254 22.24 11.93 9.70
CA ARG A 254 21.01 11.35 10.20
C ARG A 254 19.81 11.67 9.29
N ALA A 255 19.70 12.90 8.79
CA ALA A 255 18.65 13.28 7.85
C ALA A 255 18.75 12.51 6.53
N LEU A 256 19.97 12.29 5.99
CA LEU A 256 20.18 11.45 4.80
C LEU A 256 19.73 10.00 5.02
N LYS A 257 20.02 9.45 6.21
CA LYS A 257 19.55 8.12 6.62
C LYS A 257 18.02 8.03 6.65
N GLU A 258 17.37 8.99 7.31
CA GLU A 258 15.90 9.06 7.40
C GLU A 258 15.26 9.29 6.01
N ASP A 259 15.83 10.15 5.17
CA ASP A 259 15.38 10.36 3.78
C ASP A 259 15.50 9.07 2.95
N CYS A 260 16.60 8.33 3.08
CA CYS A 260 16.79 7.04 2.41
C CYS A 260 15.78 5.99 2.90
N ALA A 261 15.51 5.95 4.20
CA ALA A 261 14.53 5.04 4.79
C ALA A 261 13.11 5.34 4.26
N ARG A 262 12.71 6.62 4.20
CA ARG A 262 11.43 7.06 3.61
C ARG A 262 11.26 6.61 2.15
N LEU A 263 12.29 6.77 1.32
CA LEU A 263 12.26 6.32 -0.08
C LEU A 263 12.14 4.78 -0.17
N GLN A 264 12.85 4.06 0.68
CA GLN A 264 12.75 2.60 0.75
C GLN A 264 11.35 2.15 1.19
N MET A 265 10.69 2.86 2.10
CA MET A 265 9.30 2.61 2.47
C MET A 265 8.35 2.80 1.29
N GLY A 266 8.54 3.84 0.47
CA GLY A 266 7.73 4.06 -0.74
C GLY A 266 7.90 2.95 -1.78
N GLN A 267 9.14 2.47 -1.99
CA GLN A 267 9.39 1.31 -2.85
C GLN A 267 8.70 0.05 -2.31
N ARG A 268 8.78 -0.20 -0.99
CA ARG A 268 8.09 -1.33 -0.34
C ARG A 268 6.58 -1.24 -0.47
N ALA A 269 5.99 -0.05 -0.27
CA ALA A 269 4.56 0.16 -0.42
C ALA A 269 4.08 -0.19 -1.83
N THR A 270 4.83 0.23 -2.85
CA THR A 270 4.54 -0.11 -4.26
C THR A 270 4.67 -1.61 -4.53
N LEU A 271 5.72 -2.24 -3.97
CA LEU A 271 5.93 -3.68 -4.10
C LEU A 271 4.77 -4.45 -3.47
N VAL A 272 4.34 -4.10 -2.26
CA VAL A 272 3.18 -4.72 -1.60
C VAL A 272 1.91 -4.56 -2.44
N ASN A 273 1.69 -3.36 -3.02
CA ASN A 273 0.57 -3.13 -3.93
C ASN A 273 0.63 -4.04 -5.17
N LEU A 274 1.81 -4.18 -5.80
CA LEU A 274 2.03 -5.13 -6.89
C LEU A 274 1.70 -6.57 -6.49
N LEU A 275 2.11 -7.01 -5.30
CA LEU A 275 1.83 -8.37 -4.82
C LEU A 275 0.34 -8.63 -4.63
N ARG A 276 -0.44 -7.62 -4.22
CA ARG A 276 -1.91 -7.71 -4.16
C ARG A 276 -2.50 -7.91 -5.56
N TYR A 277 -2.09 -7.09 -6.53
CA TYR A 277 -2.52 -7.27 -7.91
C TYR A 277 -2.14 -8.64 -8.47
N ASN A 278 -0.93 -9.11 -8.19
CA ASN A 278 -0.47 -10.42 -8.65
C ASN A 278 -1.25 -11.58 -8.00
N THR A 279 -1.62 -11.44 -6.72
CA THR A 279 -2.49 -12.42 -6.04
C THR A 279 -3.88 -12.49 -6.69
N GLU A 280 -4.49 -11.34 -6.99
CA GLU A 280 -5.79 -11.29 -7.68
C GLU A 280 -5.69 -11.82 -9.11
N LEU A 281 -4.62 -11.48 -9.83
CA LEU A 281 -4.35 -11.98 -11.17
C LEU A 281 -4.16 -13.50 -11.17
N SER A 282 -3.48 -14.05 -10.15
CA SER A 282 -3.29 -15.49 -9.96
C SER A 282 -4.61 -16.22 -9.68
N LYS A 283 -5.52 -15.64 -8.89
CA LYS A 283 -6.88 -16.19 -8.69
C LYS A 283 -7.64 -16.27 -10.02
N LYS A 284 -7.63 -15.19 -10.81
CA LYS A 284 -8.25 -15.18 -12.14
C LYS A 284 -7.61 -16.17 -13.11
N LYS A 285 -6.28 -16.36 -13.05
CA LYS A 285 -5.56 -17.39 -13.82
C LYS A 285 -6.13 -18.77 -13.57
N ASN A 286 -6.21 -19.16 -12.31
CA ASN A 286 -6.63 -20.50 -11.91
C ASN A 286 -8.09 -20.76 -12.32
N LEU A 287 -8.95 -19.74 -12.18
CA LEU A 287 -10.33 -19.80 -12.64
C LEU A 287 -10.41 -19.94 -14.16
N MET A 288 -9.66 -19.12 -14.92
CA MET A 288 -9.60 -19.20 -16.38
C MET A 288 -9.11 -20.57 -16.87
N THR A 289 -8.06 -21.13 -16.25
CA THR A 289 -7.57 -22.47 -16.59
C THR A 289 -8.63 -23.54 -16.31
N SER A 290 -9.32 -23.48 -15.18
CA SER A 290 -10.40 -24.41 -14.85
C SER A 290 -11.58 -24.32 -15.82
N GLU A 291 -12.02 -23.11 -16.17
CA GLU A 291 -13.08 -22.90 -17.17
C GLU A 291 -12.65 -23.39 -18.55
N CYS A 292 -11.36 -23.30 -18.88
CA CYS A 292 -10.83 -23.77 -20.17
C CYS A 292 -10.86 -25.30 -20.25
N GLU A 293 -10.46 -25.98 -19.18
CA GLU A 293 -10.52 -27.44 -19.09
C GLU A 293 -11.98 -27.95 -19.15
N GLN A 294 -12.90 -27.27 -18.47
CA GLN A 294 -14.33 -27.60 -18.54
C GLN A 294 -14.91 -27.42 -19.94
N LEU A 295 -14.59 -26.30 -20.60
CA LEU A 295 -15.04 -26.03 -21.96
C LEU A 295 -14.47 -27.07 -22.93
N LYS A 296 -13.19 -27.42 -22.81
CA LYS A 296 -12.55 -28.49 -23.59
C LYS A 296 -13.27 -29.82 -23.43
N ALA A 297 -13.55 -30.24 -22.19
CA ALA A 297 -14.27 -31.48 -21.93
C ALA A 297 -15.69 -31.47 -22.54
N LYS A 298 -16.41 -30.35 -22.48
CA LYS A 298 -17.73 -30.20 -23.10
C LYS A 298 -17.67 -30.22 -24.63
N LEU A 299 -16.64 -29.59 -25.23
CA LEU A 299 -16.42 -29.61 -26.67
C LEU A 299 -16.11 -31.03 -27.15
N ASP A 300 -15.24 -31.77 -26.46
CA ASP A 300 -14.89 -33.15 -26.80
C ASP A 300 -16.08 -34.10 -26.64
N PHE A 301 -16.89 -33.91 -25.59
CA PHE A 301 -18.17 -34.60 -25.43
C PHE A 301 -19.14 -34.27 -26.58
N PHE A 302 -19.32 -32.99 -26.92
CA PHE A 302 -20.19 -32.57 -28.02
C PHE A 302 -19.73 -33.15 -29.36
N ARG A 303 -18.43 -33.08 -29.67
CA ARG A 303 -17.83 -33.64 -30.89
C ARG A 303 -18.11 -35.14 -31.02
N SER A 304 -17.85 -35.89 -29.96
CA SER A 304 -18.13 -37.33 -29.94
C SER A 304 -19.63 -37.60 -30.14
N SER A 305 -20.47 -36.80 -29.48
CA SER A 305 -21.92 -36.96 -29.50
C SER A 305 -22.54 -36.62 -30.87
N ILE A 306 -22.11 -35.54 -31.53
CA ILE A 306 -22.61 -35.18 -32.86
C ILE A 306 -22.09 -36.12 -33.95
N GLN A 307 -20.86 -36.62 -33.81
CA GLN A 307 -20.28 -37.58 -34.74
C GLN A 307 -21.08 -38.89 -34.76
N ILE A 308 -21.42 -39.43 -33.57
CA ILE A 308 -22.27 -40.62 -33.44
C ILE A 308 -23.63 -40.37 -34.10
N ASP A 309 -24.26 -39.23 -33.81
CA ASP A 309 -25.57 -38.89 -34.38
C ASP A 309 -25.50 -38.77 -35.91
N LEU A 310 -24.44 -38.17 -36.47
CA LEU A 310 -24.22 -38.07 -37.92
C LEU A 310 -23.95 -39.43 -38.58
N GLU A 311 -23.16 -40.30 -37.94
CA GLU A 311 -22.87 -41.66 -38.43
C GLU A 311 -24.13 -42.52 -38.44
N LYS A 312 -24.86 -42.57 -37.31
CA LYS A 312 -26.12 -43.33 -37.21
C LYS A 312 -27.21 -42.77 -38.10
N TYR A 313 -27.25 -41.45 -38.28
CA TYR A 313 -28.16 -40.83 -39.24
C TYR A 313 -27.85 -41.27 -40.67
N LYS A 314 -26.57 -41.38 -41.06
CA LYS A 314 -26.16 -41.87 -42.39
C LYS A 314 -26.52 -43.34 -42.60
N GLU A 315 -26.25 -44.20 -41.63
CA GLU A 315 -26.60 -45.63 -41.67
C GLU A 315 -28.11 -45.84 -41.90
N GLN A 316 -28.96 -45.05 -41.25
CA GLN A 316 -30.42 -45.20 -41.40
C GLN A 316 -31.00 -44.54 -42.67
N MET A 317 -30.22 -43.78 -43.46
CA MET A 317 -30.76 -43.09 -44.64
C MET A 317 -31.30 -44.05 -45.70
N GLU A 318 -30.75 -45.27 -45.79
CA GLU A 318 -31.19 -46.27 -46.80
C GLU A 318 -32.57 -46.87 -46.49
N PHE A 319 -32.97 -46.94 -45.21
CA PHE A 319 -34.17 -47.67 -44.78
C PHE A 319 -35.13 -46.87 -43.87
N GLY A 320 -34.79 -45.63 -43.53
CA GLY A 320 -35.44 -44.83 -42.48
C GLY A 320 -35.96 -43.46 -42.92
N ILE A 321 -35.79 -42.44 -42.06
CA ILE A 321 -36.30 -41.07 -42.25
C ILE A 321 -35.19 -40.18 -42.84
N THR A 322 -35.42 -39.67 -44.04
CA THR A 322 -34.51 -38.73 -44.72
C THR A 322 -34.98 -37.28 -44.56
N SER A 323 -34.05 -36.39 -44.21
CA SER A 323 -34.24 -34.96 -43.96
C SER A 323 -32.92 -34.22 -44.20
N GLU A 324 -32.74 -33.71 -45.41
CA GLU A 324 -31.53 -32.96 -45.79
C GLU A 324 -31.35 -31.67 -44.97
N LYS A 325 -32.45 -31.06 -44.53
CA LYS A 325 -32.43 -29.83 -43.72
C LYS A 325 -31.85 -30.08 -42.32
N LEU A 326 -32.11 -31.26 -41.75
CA LEU A 326 -31.57 -31.64 -40.45
C LEU A 326 -30.08 -32.00 -40.55
N LEU A 327 -29.69 -32.75 -41.58
CA LEU A 327 -28.30 -33.08 -41.86
C LEU A 327 -27.43 -31.83 -42.09
N SER A 328 -27.91 -30.86 -42.88
CA SER A 328 -27.21 -29.59 -43.09
C SER A 328 -27.14 -28.73 -41.82
N THR A 329 -28.20 -28.74 -41.00
CA THR A 329 -28.18 -28.06 -39.70
C THR A 329 -27.15 -28.68 -38.77
N TRP A 330 -27.08 -30.00 -38.65
CA TRP A 330 -26.11 -30.70 -37.79
C TRP A 330 -24.66 -30.49 -38.25
N LYS A 331 -24.38 -30.58 -39.55
CA LYS A 331 -23.06 -30.21 -40.11
C LYS A 331 -22.68 -28.75 -39.81
N THR A 332 -23.66 -27.85 -39.83
CA THR A 332 -23.43 -26.44 -39.46
C THR A 332 -23.16 -26.31 -37.95
N MET A 333 -23.85 -27.08 -37.09
CA MET A 333 -23.59 -27.10 -35.65
C MET A 333 -22.17 -27.60 -35.35
N GLU A 334 -21.74 -28.68 -36.00
CA GLU A 334 -20.38 -29.23 -35.93
C GLU A 334 -19.33 -28.17 -36.30
N SER A 335 -19.45 -27.57 -37.50
CA SER A 335 -18.54 -26.51 -37.96
C SER A 335 -18.53 -25.26 -37.07
N THR A 336 -19.65 -24.94 -36.41
CA THR A 336 -19.72 -23.81 -35.47
C THR A 336 -18.98 -24.12 -34.17
N VAL A 337 -19.15 -25.32 -33.63
CA VAL A 337 -18.52 -25.76 -32.38
C VAL A 337 -17.01 -26.01 -32.57
N GLU A 338 -16.57 -26.36 -33.77
CA GLU A 338 -15.15 -26.47 -34.11
C GLU A 338 -14.36 -25.15 -33.98
N LYS A 339 -15.06 -24.01 -34.16
CA LYS A 339 -14.49 -22.67 -34.00
C LYS A 339 -14.47 -22.20 -32.54
N CYS A 340 -15.13 -22.92 -31.65
CA CYS A 340 -15.12 -22.63 -30.21
C CYS A 340 -13.88 -23.25 -29.57
N GLY A 341 -13.43 -22.64 -28.47
CA GLY A 341 -12.24 -23.08 -27.76
C GLY A 341 -11.11 -22.06 -27.88
N ARG A 342 -10.73 -21.53 -26.72
CA ARG A 342 -9.74 -20.44 -26.58
C ARG A 342 -8.40 -20.94 -26.04
N GLU A 343 -8.07 -22.22 -26.28
CA GLU A 343 -6.89 -22.87 -25.67
C GLU A 343 -5.58 -22.12 -25.95
N GLN A 344 -5.37 -21.67 -27.19
CA GLN A 344 -4.16 -20.93 -27.56
C GLN A 344 -4.08 -19.56 -26.86
N GLU A 345 -5.21 -18.86 -26.76
CA GLU A 345 -5.29 -17.56 -26.10
C GLU A 345 -5.05 -17.70 -24.60
N VAL A 346 -5.65 -18.72 -23.96
CA VAL A 346 -5.44 -19.07 -22.56
C VAL A 346 -3.97 -19.45 -22.31
N GLN A 347 -3.37 -20.27 -23.15
CA GLN A 347 -1.97 -20.69 -23.03
C GLN A 347 -1.02 -19.47 -23.09
N GLN A 348 -1.20 -18.57 -24.06
CA GLN A 348 -0.41 -17.34 -24.17
C GLN A 348 -0.58 -16.42 -22.95
N LEU A 349 -1.80 -16.33 -22.40
CA LEU A 349 -2.05 -15.54 -21.19
C LEU A 349 -1.40 -16.18 -19.96
N VAL A 350 -1.49 -17.49 -19.80
CA VAL A 350 -0.84 -18.24 -18.71
C VAL A 350 0.67 -18.06 -18.77
N GLU A 351 1.30 -18.18 -19.93
CA GLU A 351 2.74 -17.95 -20.12
C GLU A 351 3.16 -16.53 -19.70
N LYS A 352 2.41 -15.51 -20.14
CA LYS A 352 2.66 -14.10 -19.77
C LYS A 352 2.47 -13.86 -18.27
N MET A 353 1.47 -14.48 -17.65
CA MET A 353 1.21 -14.37 -16.21
C MET A 353 2.29 -15.08 -15.39
N MET A 354 2.77 -16.24 -15.84
CA MET A 354 3.87 -16.96 -15.18
C MET A 354 5.19 -16.19 -15.29
N ALA A 355 5.50 -15.61 -16.45
CA ALA A 355 6.66 -14.74 -16.61
C ALA A 355 6.60 -13.53 -15.67
N LEU A 356 5.44 -12.88 -15.56
CA LEU A 356 5.22 -11.78 -14.61
C LEU A 356 5.35 -12.22 -13.14
N GLN A 357 4.92 -13.44 -12.81
CA GLN A 357 5.06 -13.99 -11.47
C GLN A 357 6.53 -14.25 -11.13
N THR A 358 7.32 -14.77 -12.07
CA THR A 358 8.78 -14.91 -11.92
C THR A 358 9.45 -13.55 -11.70
N ASP A 359 9.17 -12.57 -12.56
CA ASP A 359 9.67 -11.19 -12.42
C ASP A 359 9.33 -10.62 -11.02
N SER A 360 8.10 -10.86 -10.54
CA SER A 360 7.64 -10.40 -9.22
C SER A 360 8.37 -11.07 -8.06
N VAL A 361 8.65 -12.37 -8.15
CA VAL A 361 9.39 -13.11 -7.11
C VAL A 361 10.85 -12.68 -7.08
N ASP A 362 11.47 -12.43 -8.24
CA ASP A 362 12.83 -11.92 -8.28
C ASP A 362 12.94 -10.50 -7.71
N LEU A 363 11.90 -9.67 -7.84
CA LEU A 363 11.83 -8.37 -7.15
C LEU A 363 11.68 -8.48 -5.62
N GLN A 364 11.10 -9.56 -5.11
CA GLN A 364 11.02 -9.82 -3.66
C GLN A 364 12.37 -10.23 -3.07
N ARG A 365 13.25 -10.85 -3.87
CA ARG A 365 14.59 -11.27 -3.45
C ARG A 365 15.47 -10.03 -3.28
N ASN A 366 15.33 -9.36 -2.14
CA ASN A 366 15.84 -8.01 -1.95
C ASN A 366 17.37 -7.96 -1.77
N PRO A 367 18.15 -7.37 -2.71
CA PRO A 367 19.57 -7.08 -2.51
C PRO A 367 19.84 -6.04 -1.40
N LEU A 368 18.88 -5.17 -1.06
CA LEU A 368 19.00 -4.13 -0.02
C LEU A 368 18.83 -4.64 1.42
N GLY A 369 18.38 -5.89 1.60
CA GLY A 369 18.14 -6.48 2.93
C GLY A 369 19.39 -7.04 3.62
N ARG A 370 20.49 -7.25 2.88
CA ARG A 370 21.74 -7.71 3.49
C ARG A 370 22.43 -6.53 4.16
N LYS A 371 22.55 -6.58 5.49
CA LYS A 371 23.41 -5.68 6.28
C LYS A 371 24.84 -5.80 5.74
N HIS A 372 25.22 -4.94 4.80
CA HIS A 372 26.60 -4.79 4.36
C HIS A 372 27.34 -3.93 5.39
N CYS A 373 28.54 -4.31 5.80
CA CYS A 373 29.38 -3.42 6.60
C CYS A 373 29.71 -2.16 5.78
N GLY A 374 29.54 -0.96 6.36
CA GLY A 374 29.63 0.32 5.66
C GLY A 374 28.26 0.87 5.20
N THR A 375 27.20 0.47 5.89
CA THR A 375 25.86 1.03 5.68
C THR A 375 25.79 2.50 6.13
N LEU A 376 24.82 3.24 5.59
CA LEU A 376 24.54 4.62 6.03
C LEU A 376 24.25 4.69 7.54
N ASP A 377 23.78 3.59 8.13
CA ASP A 377 23.61 3.39 9.57
C ASP A 377 24.94 3.35 10.33
N ASP A 378 25.94 2.65 9.80
CA ASP A 378 27.28 2.57 10.40
C ASP A 378 27.96 3.96 10.38
N ILE A 379 27.82 4.70 9.29
CA ILE A 379 28.37 6.06 9.15
C ILE A 379 27.71 7.02 10.14
N GLU A 380 26.40 6.89 10.36
CA GLU A 380 25.68 7.71 11.33
C GLU A 380 26.12 7.40 12.77
N GLU A 381 26.31 6.13 13.13
CA GLU A 381 26.79 5.75 14.45
C GLU A 381 28.25 6.20 14.67
N GLN A 382 29.10 6.13 13.65
CA GLN A 382 30.46 6.68 13.70
C GLN A 382 30.46 8.20 13.93
N ALA A 383 29.62 8.94 13.21
CA ALA A 383 29.46 10.38 13.35
C ALA A 383 28.94 10.75 14.75
N LYS A 384 27.97 9.99 15.27
CA LYS A 384 27.44 10.14 16.63
C LYS A 384 28.50 9.90 17.69
N GLU A 385 29.32 8.87 17.52
CA GLU A 385 30.40 8.53 18.44
C GLU A 385 31.51 9.60 18.46
N LEU A 386 31.89 10.15 17.30
CA LEU A 386 32.84 11.27 17.22
C LEU A 386 32.29 12.52 17.92
N TYR A 387 31.01 12.84 17.70
CA TYR A 387 30.37 13.98 18.37
C TYR A 387 30.25 13.76 19.89
N ARG A 388 29.97 12.53 20.32
CA ARG A 388 29.94 12.15 21.74
C ARG A 388 31.31 12.34 22.40
N LYS A 389 32.37 11.81 21.79
CA LYS A 389 33.77 11.99 22.25
C LYS A 389 34.13 13.47 22.36
N LEU A 390 33.72 14.31 21.42
CA LEU A 390 33.95 15.76 21.48
C LEU A 390 33.25 16.42 22.68
N ARG A 391 32.03 16.00 23.00
CA ARG A 391 31.27 16.53 24.15
C ARG A 391 31.81 16.07 25.50
N GLU A 392 32.31 14.84 25.57
CA GLU A 392 32.86 14.23 26.78
C GLU A 392 34.27 14.75 27.15
N ARG A 393 34.93 15.54 26.27
CA ARG A 393 36.23 16.16 26.57
C ARG A 393 36.17 17.05 27.82
N GLN A 394 37.13 16.82 28.73
CA GLN A 394 37.36 17.66 29.91
C GLN A 394 37.65 19.10 29.50
N ARG A 395 37.36 20.07 30.40
CA ARG A 395 37.47 21.51 30.09
C ARG A 395 38.87 21.90 29.62
N ASP A 396 39.91 21.27 30.16
CA ASP A 396 41.31 21.56 29.84
C ASP A 396 41.74 21.04 28.46
N GLN A 397 40.98 20.08 27.91
CA GLN A 397 41.23 19.46 26.59
C GLN A 397 40.37 20.08 25.47
N ARG A 398 39.65 21.18 25.76
CA ARG A 398 38.80 21.90 24.80
C ARG A 398 39.60 22.93 24.01
N THR A 399 40.56 22.45 23.24
CA THR A 399 41.36 23.28 22.33
C THR A 399 40.67 23.46 20.98
N SER A 400 41.20 24.35 20.15
CA SER A 400 40.83 24.42 18.74
C SER A 400 41.21 23.13 18.01
N GLY A 401 40.44 22.77 17.00
CA GLY A 401 40.66 21.58 16.19
C GLY A 401 40.09 21.72 14.78
N ASP A 402 40.44 20.78 13.92
CA ASP A 402 39.93 20.66 12.56
C ASP A 402 38.67 19.80 12.50
N SER A 403 37.96 19.85 11.36
CA SER A 403 36.72 19.09 11.13
C SER A 403 36.88 18.05 10.02
N GLN A 404 38.11 17.67 9.68
CA GLN A 404 38.40 16.77 8.55
C GLN A 404 37.74 15.40 8.70
N GLU A 405 37.83 14.78 9.88
CA GLU A 405 37.24 13.45 10.13
C GLU A 405 35.71 13.48 9.94
N MET A 406 35.05 14.50 10.49
CA MET A 406 33.60 14.65 10.42
C MET A 406 33.11 14.98 9.00
N VAL A 407 33.85 15.81 8.27
CA VAL A 407 33.59 16.10 6.85
C VAL A 407 33.80 14.86 5.99
N GLY A 408 34.83 14.06 6.27
CA GLY A 408 35.06 12.78 5.59
C GLY A 408 33.86 11.84 5.71
N LEU A 409 33.29 11.70 6.91
CA LEU A 409 32.06 10.91 7.13
C LEU A 409 30.86 11.48 6.38
N LEU A 410 30.70 12.81 6.30
CA LEU A 410 29.62 13.44 5.55
C LEU A 410 29.71 13.15 4.05
N LEU A 411 30.89 13.30 3.46
CA LEU A 411 31.10 13.00 2.03
C LEU A 411 30.86 11.52 1.73
N GLN A 412 31.32 10.63 2.61
CA GLN A 412 31.04 9.20 2.51
C GLN A 412 29.55 8.88 2.64
N ALA A 413 28.84 9.57 3.54
CA ALA A 413 27.38 9.43 3.71
C ALA A 413 26.64 9.87 2.44
N ILE A 414 26.99 11.00 1.84
CA ILE A 414 26.39 11.50 0.59
C ILE A 414 26.61 10.50 -0.55
N GLN A 415 27.84 10.02 -0.74
CA GLN A 415 28.14 9.04 -1.79
C GLN A 415 27.38 7.72 -1.57
N THR A 416 27.26 7.27 -0.32
CA THR A 416 26.53 6.04 0.04
C THR A 416 25.03 6.22 -0.17
N PHE A 417 24.49 7.40 0.17
CA PHE A 417 23.10 7.77 -0.06
C PHE A 417 22.77 7.75 -1.56
N GLU A 418 23.55 8.41 -2.40
CA GLU A 418 23.33 8.43 -3.86
C GLU A 418 23.34 7.02 -4.46
N LYS A 419 24.32 6.19 -4.09
CA LYS A 419 24.39 4.79 -4.53
C LYS A 419 23.15 3.99 -4.13
N ARG A 420 22.65 4.19 -2.90
CA ARG A 420 21.42 3.54 -2.41
C ARG A 420 20.18 4.04 -3.14
N VAL A 421 20.06 5.35 -3.35
CA VAL A 421 18.94 5.96 -4.08
C VAL A 421 18.84 5.40 -5.49
N VAL A 422 19.96 5.29 -6.21
CA VAL A 422 19.99 4.68 -7.55
C VAL A 422 19.42 3.25 -7.53
N LEU A 423 19.83 2.44 -6.55
CA LEU A 423 19.33 1.07 -6.42
C LEU A 423 17.83 1.01 -6.05
N ILE A 424 17.36 1.90 -5.18
CA ILE A 424 15.94 2.02 -4.82
C ILE A 424 15.10 2.37 -6.07
N TYR A 425 15.57 3.32 -6.89
CA TYR A 425 14.85 3.78 -8.08
C TYR A 425 14.88 2.76 -9.23
N ASP A 426 15.96 1.99 -9.37
CA ASP A 426 16.01 0.84 -10.29
C ASP A 426 14.97 -0.22 -9.90
N GLN A 427 14.91 -0.58 -8.62
CA GLN A 427 13.90 -1.51 -8.12
C GLN A 427 12.47 -0.96 -8.26
N LEU A 428 12.28 0.33 -7.98
CA LEU A 428 10.98 0.99 -8.14
C LEU A 428 10.52 0.95 -9.59
N SER A 429 11.41 1.28 -10.54
CA SER A 429 11.11 1.23 -11.97
C SER A 429 10.70 -0.18 -12.41
N LYS A 430 11.45 -1.21 -11.99
CA LYS A 430 11.09 -2.61 -12.28
C LYS A 430 9.74 -3.01 -11.65
N THR A 431 9.44 -2.53 -10.45
CA THR A 431 8.18 -2.78 -9.75
C THR A 431 7.00 -2.15 -10.49
N VAL A 432 7.12 -0.89 -10.90
CA VAL A 432 6.09 -0.16 -11.67
C VAL A 432 5.86 -0.81 -13.03
N MET A 433 6.93 -1.28 -13.70
CA MET A 433 6.81 -2.04 -14.94
C MET A 433 6.03 -3.35 -14.77
N CYS A 434 6.33 -4.13 -13.74
CA CYS A 434 5.58 -5.35 -13.43
C CYS A 434 4.11 -5.06 -13.13
N LYS A 435 3.85 -3.97 -12.40
CA LYS A 435 2.50 -3.53 -12.09
C LYS A 435 1.72 -3.16 -13.34
N ARG A 436 2.31 -2.40 -14.26
CA ARG A 436 1.67 -2.06 -15.54
C ARG A 436 1.33 -3.33 -16.33
N LYS A 437 2.27 -4.28 -16.45
CA LYS A 437 2.01 -5.59 -17.07
C LYS A 437 0.81 -6.30 -16.40
N ALA A 438 0.72 -6.27 -15.07
CA ALA A 438 -0.40 -6.87 -14.34
C ALA A 438 -1.74 -6.20 -14.67
N LEU A 439 -1.77 -4.86 -14.73
CA LEU A 439 -2.95 -4.07 -15.07
C LEU A 439 -3.38 -4.26 -16.54
N GLU A 440 -2.44 -4.45 -17.47
CA GLU A 440 -2.73 -4.74 -18.88
C GLU A 440 -3.23 -6.18 -19.12
N LEU A 441 -2.78 -7.15 -18.32
CA LEU A 441 -3.22 -8.54 -18.42
C LEU A 441 -4.61 -8.76 -17.80
N SER A 442 -4.95 -8.03 -16.73
CA SER A 442 -6.24 -8.18 -16.03
C SER A 442 -7.49 -8.07 -16.94
N PRO A 443 -7.61 -7.07 -17.84
CA PRO A 443 -8.77 -6.98 -18.74
C PRO A 443 -8.75 -8.07 -19.81
N LYS A 444 -7.57 -8.45 -20.34
CA LYS A 444 -7.45 -9.52 -21.35
C LYS A 444 -7.88 -10.88 -20.81
N VAL A 445 -7.52 -11.19 -19.56
CA VAL A 445 -8.00 -12.40 -18.87
C VAL A 445 -9.52 -12.37 -18.73
N LYS A 446 -10.09 -11.22 -18.35
CA LYS A 446 -11.55 -11.07 -18.23
C LYS A 446 -12.26 -11.27 -19.57
N GLU A 447 -11.74 -10.67 -20.64
CA GLU A 447 -12.29 -10.81 -21.99
C GLU A 447 -12.31 -12.28 -22.46
N VAL A 448 -11.20 -13.00 -22.30
CA VAL A 448 -11.12 -14.42 -22.67
C VAL A 448 -12.08 -15.28 -21.84
N MET A 449 -12.20 -15.02 -20.53
CA MET A 449 -13.19 -15.71 -19.68
C MET A 449 -14.63 -15.44 -20.15
N ASP A 450 -14.96 -14.20 -20.51
CA ASP A 450 -16.29 -13.85 -21.02
C ASP A 450 -16.59 -14.55 -22.36
N LEU A 451 -15.60 -14.65 -23.26
CA LEU A 451 -15.71 -15.41 -24.51
C LEU A 451 -15.88 -16.91 -24.27
N MET A 452 -15.11 -17.50 -23.36
CA MET A 452 -15.22 -18.91 -23.00
C MET A 452 -16.59 -19.24 -22.41
N LYS A 453 -17.16 -18.33 -21.62
CA LYS A 453 -18.51 -18.48 -21.09
C LYS A 453 -19.58 -18.42 -22.19
N GLN A 454 -19.37 -17.61 -23.23
CA GLN A 454 -20.25 -17.59 -24.41
C GLN A 454 -20.16 -18.88 -25.22
N ASP A 455 -18.94 -19.38 -25.44
CA ASP A 455 -18.70 -20.66 -26.09
C ASP A 455 -19.37 -21.82 -25.33
N ASP A 456 -19.25 -21.83 -23.99
CA ASP A 456 -19.89 -22.81 -23.11
C ASP A 456 -21.41 -22.83 -23.30
N GLN A 457 -22.05 -21.66 -23.22
CA GLN A 457 -23.49 -21.53 -23.42
C GLN A 457 -23.94 -21.94 -24.82
N LEU A 458 -23.11 -21.66 -25.84
CA LEU A 458 -23.40 -22.05 -27.21
C LEU A 458 -23.38 -23.57 -27.35
N VAL A 459 -22.36 -24.25 -26.83
CA VAL A 459 -22.23 -25.72 -26.87
C VAL A 459 -23.43 -26.39 -26.19
N VAL A 460 -23.81 -25.92 -25.00
CA VAL A 460 -24.97 -26.46 -24.26
C VAL A 460 -26.26 -26.30 -25.06
N LYS A 461 -26.52 -25.10 -25.60
CA LYS A 461 -27.73 -24.85 -26.42
C LYS A 461 -27.77 -25.69 -27.70
N ARG A 462 -26.61 -25.92 -28.34
CA ARG A 462 -26.52 -26.76 -29.54
C ARG A 462 -26.77 -28.22 -29.22
N GLN A 463 -26.22 -28.71 -28.11
CA GLN A 463 -26.47 -30.08 -27.64
C GLN A 463 -27.95 -30.31 -27.35
N GLU A 464 -28.58 -29.40 -26.61
CA GLU A 464 -29.99 -29.47 -26.27
C GLU A 464 -30.87 -29.48 -27.54
N LYS A 465 -30.62 -28.54 -28.45
CA LYS A 465 -31.36 -28.45 -29.73
C LYS A 465 -31.24 -29.75 -30.53
N ARG A 466 -30.04 -30.32 -30.62
CA ARG A 466 -29.78 -31.57 -31.36
C ARG A 466 -30.55 -32.74 -30.76
N GLN A 467 -30.54 -32.89 -29.44
CA GLN A 467 -31.29 -33.94 -28.75
C GLN A 467 -32.80 -33.77 -28.93
N GLN A 468 -33.33 -32.55 -28.84
CA GLN A 468 -34.74 -32.26 -29.09
C GLN A 468 -35.15 -32.60 -30.54
N GLU A 469 -34.30 -32.28 -31.52
CA GLU A 469 -34.52 -32.63 -32.93
C GLU A 469 -34.57 -34.15 -33.14
N LEU A 470 -33.69 -34.92 -32.47
CA LEU A 470 -33.71 -36.37 -32.51
C LEU A 470 -35.00 -36.96 -31.92
N TRP A 471 -35.47 -36.45 -30.78
CA TRP A 471 -36.75 -36.85 -30.19
C TRP A 471 -37.94 -36.51 -31.10
N ASN A 472 -37.89 -35.39 -31.82
CA ASN A 472 -38.92 -35.03 -32.78
C ASN A 472 -38.93 -35.96 -33.99
N LEU A 473 -37.77 -36.41 -34.48
CA LEU A 473 -37.69 -37.46 -35.51
C LEU A 473 -38.35 -38.76 -35.05
N LEU A 474 -38.13 -39.16 -33.79
CA LEU A 474 -38.78 -40.34 -33.22
C LEU A 474 -40.31 -40.19 -33.16
N LYS A 475 -40.83 -39.02 -32.75
CA LYS A 475 -42.28 -38.74 -32.76
C LYS A 475 -42.87 -38.88 -34.16
N ILE A 476 -42.17 -38.36 -35.18
CA ILE A 476 -42.59 -38.48 -36.59
C ILE A 476 -42.59 -39.96 -37.00
N ALA A 477 -41.55 -40.72 -36.66
CA ALA A 477 -41.47 -42.16 -36.94
C ALA A 477 -42.68 -42.92 -36.35
N CYS A 478 -42.97 -42.70 -35.06
CA CYS A 478 -44.09 -43.34 -34.38
C CYS A 478 -45.45 -42.96 -34.98
N SER A 479 -45.61 -41.74 -35.49
CA SER A 479 -46.84 -41.32 -36.16
C SER A 479 -47.05 -42.00 -37.53
N LYS A 480 -45.97 -42.27 -38.27
CA LYS A 480 -46.04 -42.96 -39.57
C LYS A 480 -46.34 -44.45 -39.45
N VAL A 481 -45.88 -45.11 -38.39
CA VAL A 481 -46.17 -46.54 -38.12
C VAL A 481 -47.62 -46.75 -37.63
N ARG A 482 -48.34 -45.70 -37.23
CA ARG A 482 -49.70 -45.76 -36.63
C ARG A 482 -50.83 -45.24 -37.52
N GLY A 483 -50.62 -45.11 -38.84
CA GLY A 483 -51.67 -44.76 -39.83
C GLY A 483 -52.48 -45.97 -40.31
N PRO A 484 -53.77 -45.81 -40.70
CA PRO A 484 -54.74 -46.89 -40.73
C PRO A 484 -54.61 -47.79 -41.97
N VAL A 485 -54.34 -49.07 -41.75
CA VAL A 485 -54.60 -50.11 -42.75
C VAL A 485 -56.08 -50.45 -42.69
N THR A 486 -56.86 -49.83 -43.58
CA THR A 486 -58.27 -50.14 -43.82
C THR A 486 -58.39 -51.46 -44.57
N GLY A 487 -58.98 -52.46 -43.91
CA GLY A 487 -59.41 -53.73 -44.46
C GLY A 487 -60.49 -54.36 -43.55
N SER A 488 -61.74 -53.98 -43.79
CA SER A 488 -63.04 -54.49 -43.31
C SER A 488 -63.17 -56.03 -43.16
N PRO A 489 -64.33 -56.57 -42.67
CA PRO A 489 -65.28 -56.10 -41.64
C PRO A 489 -65.76 -57.25 -40.69
N ASP A 490 -66.74 -56.91 -39.83
CA ASP A 490 -67.70 -57.79 -39.14
C ASP A 490 -67.29 -58.51 -37.84
N SER A 491 -67.83 -58.04 -36.70
CA SER A 491 -69.16 -58.52 -36.27
C SER A 491 -69.62 -57.87 -34.96
N MET A 492 -70.85 -57.37 -35.01
CA MET A 492 -71.89 -57.23 -33.96
C MET A 492 -71.51 -56.91 -32.51
N GLY A 493 -72.00 -55.77 -32.02
CA GLY A 493 -72.10 -55.50 -30.58
C GLY A 493 -72.53 -54.07 -30.23
N THR A 494 -73.73 -53.70 -30.65
CA THR A 494 -74.54 -52.51 -30.30
C THR A 494 -74.23 -51.72 -29.01
N SER A 495 -74.05 -50.41 -29.19
CA SER A 495 -74.66 -49.28 -28.43
C SER A 495 -74.27 -49.12 -26.94
N ARG A 496 -73.79 -47.98 -26.42
CA ARG A 496 -74.48 -46.67 -26.27
C ARG A 496 -73.50 -45.65 -25.63
N MET A 497 -73.82 -44.36 -25.81
CA MET A 497 -73.08 -43.17 -25.35
C MET A 497 -72.69 -43.17 -23.86
N ALA A 498 -71.49 -42.63 -23.55
CA ALA A 498 -71.26 -41.66 -22.47
C ALA A 498 -69.79 -41.17 -22.46
N GLN A 499 -69.61 -39.86 -22.44
CA GLN A 499 -68.51 -39.18 -21.73
C GLN A 499 -69.16 -38.39 -20.58
N PRO A 500 -68.42 -37.86 -19.59
CA PRO A 500 -67.17 -38.34 -18.99
C PRO A 500 -67.18 -38.18 -17.44
N THR A 501 -66.64 -39.11 -16.64
CA THR A 501 -66.10 -38.73 -15.32
C THR A 501 -65.22 -39.82 -14.68
N GLN A 502 -63.99 -39.39 -14.34
CA GLN A 502 -63.13 -39.79 -13.22
C GLN A 502 -62.72 -41.27 -13.08
N LEU A 503 -61.45 -41.55 -13.40
CA LEU A 503 -60.72 -42.70 -12.87
C LEU A 503 -59.47 -42.22 -12.12
N PHE A 504 -59.57 -42.27 -10.79
CA PHE A 504 -58.44 -42.35 -9.88
C PHE A 504 -57.85 -43.77 -9.93
N SER A 505 -56.55 -43.83 -10.22
CA SER A 505 -55.50 -44.69 -9.62
C SER A 505 -55.87 -46.09 -9.07
N GLN A 506 -55.32 -47.13 -9.71
CA GLN A 506 -54.64 -48.27 -9.06
C GLN A 506 -53.47 -48.78 -9.92
N PRO A 507 -52.24 -48.97 -9.38
CA PRO A 507 -51.18 -49.74 -10.02
C PRO A 507 -51.31 -51.25 -9.69
N PRO A 508 -50.73 -52.14 -10.53
CA PRO A 508 -50.83 -53.59 -10.36
C PRO A 508 -49.94 -54.10 -9.22
N VAL A 509 -50.44 -55.10 -8.48
CA VAL A 509 -49.78 -55.77 -7.35
C VAL A 509 -48.59 -56.61 -7.85
N LEU A 510 -47.38 -56.28 -7.38
CA LEU A 510 -46.17 -57.11 -7.55
C LEU A 510 -46.07 -58.17 -6.42
N PRO A 511 -45.47 -59.35 -6.68
CA PRO A 511 -45.32 -60.41 -5.67
C PRO A 511 -44.45 -59.96 -4.48
N ALA A 512 -44.87 -60.25 -3.25
CA ALA A 512 -44.26 -59.80 -2.00
C ALA A 512 -42.76 -60.15 -1.83
N SER A 513 -42.23 -61.13 -2.56
CA SER A 513 -40.81 -61.50 -2.52
C SER A 513 -39.88 -60.45 -3.13
N TYR A 514 -40.31 -59.74 -4.17
CA TYR A 514 -39.49 -58.72 -4.84
C TYR A 514 -39.50 -57.39 -4.08
N ALA A 515 -40.61 -57.05 -3.40
CA ALA A 515 -40.70 -55.86 -2.58
C ALA A 515 -39.72 -55.92 -1.38
N GLN A 516 -39.57 -57.09 -0.75
CA GLN A 516 -38.64 -57.28 0.37
C GLN A 516 -37.18 -57.11 -0.07
N GLU A 517 -36.83 -57.56 -1.27
CA GLU A 517 -35.47 -57.46 -1.82
C GLU A 517 -35.08 -56.01 -2.17
N TYR A 518 -36.04 -55.19 -2.62
CA TYR A 518 -35.85 -53.76 -2.84
C TYR A 518 -35.73 -52.98 -1.52
N VAL A 519 -36.49 -53.35 -0.48
CA VAL A 519 -36.39 -52.72 0.85
C VAL A 519 -35.03 -53.02 1.48
N ASN A 520 -34.54 -54.26 1.42
CA ASN A 520 -33.22 -54.62 1.95
C ASN A 520 -32.09 -53.88 1.19
N LYS A 521 -32.14 -53.81 -0.15
CA LYS A 521 -31.18 -53.03 -0.94
C LYS A 521 -31.22 -51.54 -0.64
N SER A 522 -32.41 -51.00 -0.32
CA SER A 522 -32.56 -49.60 0.10
C SER A 522 -31.98 -49.34 1.48
N GLU A 523 -32.12 -50.28 2.44
CA GLU A 523 -31.49 -50.18 3.76
C GLU A 523 -29.97 -50.29 3.67
N ASP A 524 -29.46 -51.19 2.83
CA ASP A 524 -28.01 -51.32 2.57
C ASP A 524 -27.43 -50.02 1.98
N LEU A 525 -28.08 -49.44 0.98
CA LEU A 525 -27.66 -48.15 0.39
C LEU A 525 -27.74 -46.99 1.38
N LEU A 526 -28.74 -46.97 2.26
CA LEU A 526 -28.84 -45.96 3.32
C LEU A 526 -27.75 -46.14 4.38
N SER A 527 -27.37 -47.38 4.70
CA SER A 527 -26.28 -47.68 5.61
C SER A 527 -24.92 -47.26 5.03
N GLU A 528 -24.71 -47.50 3.74
CA GLU A 528 -23.51 -47.10 3.00
C GLU A 528 -23.41 -45.58 2.88
N SER A 529 -24.53 -44.91 2.58
CA SER A 529 -24.59 -43.44 2.54
C SER A 529 -24.27 -42.80 3.91
N ARG A 530 -24.79 -43.37 5.00
CA ARG A 530 -24.45 -42.90 6.37
C ARG A 530 -22.99 -43.15 6.73
N SER A 531 -22.43 -44.29 6.32
CA SER A 531 -21.00 -44.59 6.50
C SER A 531 -20.12 -43.59 5.74
N LEU A 532 -20.44 -43.30 4.48
CA LEU A 532 -19.74 -42.31 3.66
C LEU A 532 -19.84 -40.89 4.24
N CYS A 533 -20.99 -40.50 4.77
CA CYS A 533 -21.14 -39.22 5.47
C CYS A 533 -20.26 -39.14 6.72
N GLY A 534 -20.19 -40.22 7.51
CA GLY A 534 -19.30 -40.29 8.68
C GLY A 534 -17.81 -40.22 8.29
N GLN A 535 -17.42 -40.87 7.20
CA GLN A 535 -16.05 -40.80 6.67
C GLN A 535 -15.70 -39.40 6.16
N LEU A 536 -16.65 -38.71 5.52
CA LEU A 536 -16.48 -37.33 5.07
C LEU A 536 -16.33 -36.38 6.27
N GLU A 537 -17.19 -36.49 7.28
CA GLU A 537 -17.09 -35.68 8.50
C GLU A 537 -15.77 -35.90 9.24
N THR A 538 -15.29 -37.15 9.29
CA THR A 538 -14.01 -37.49 9.89
C THR A 538 -12.84 -36.90 9.09
N SER A 539 -12.90 -36.97 7.74
CA SER A 539 -11.90 -36.35 6.87
C SER A 539 -11.88 -34.84 6.98
N MET A 540 -13.05 -34.18 7.05
CA MET A 540 -13.15 -32.73 7.25
C MET A 540 -12.58 -32.32 8.61
N ARG A 541 -12.86 -33.10 9.68
CA ARG A 541 -12.32 -32.84 11.02
C ARG A 541 -10.80 -33.03 11.08
N ASN A 542 -10.28 -34.03 10.37
CA ASN A 542 -8.84 -34.25 10.25
C ASN A 542 -8.16 -33.15 9.43
N PHE A 543 -8.77 -32.71 8.31
CA PHE A 543 -8.26 -31.60 7.51
C PHE A 543 -8.25 -30.28 8.30
N LEU A 544 -9.28 -30.01 9.11
CA LEU A 544 -9.31 -28.84 10.00
C LEU A 544 -8.24 -28.91 11.09
N LYS A 545 -8.00 -30.10 11.67
CA LYS A 545 -6.89 -30.30 12.61
C LYS A 545 -5.51 -30.18 11.96
N GLU A 546 -5.35 -30.67 10.73
CA GLU A 546 -4.12 -30.50 9.94
C GLU A 546 -3.89 -29.04 9.57
N GLN A 547 -4.95 -28.27 9.31
CA GLN A 547 -4.85 -26.83 9.06
C GLN A 547 -4.49 -26.05 10.33
N GLU A 548 -5.08 -26.38 11.49
CA GLU A 548 -4.70 -25.80 12.79
C GLU A 548 -3.25 -26.14 13.15
N THR A 549 -2.84 -27.40 12.98
CA THR A 549 -1.45 -27.82 13.23
C THR A 549 -0.47 -27.18 12.24
N SER A 550 -0.85 -27.01 10.97
CA SER A 550 -0.07 -26.27 9.96
C SER A 550 0.05 -24.77 10.30
N LEU A 551 -0.99 -24.16 10.86
CA LEU A 551 -0.96 -22.78 11.35
C LEU A 551 -0.13 -22.62 12.64
N THR A 552 -0.05 -23.66 13.48
CA THR A 552 0.81 -23.66 14.69
C THR A 552 2.27 -24.08 14.43
N THR A 553 2.56 -24.74 13.31
CA THR A 553 3.93 -25.12 12.89
C THR A 553 4.61 -24.05 12.02
N LEU A 554 3.84 -23.09 11.51
CA LEU A 554 4.38 -21.82 11.05
C LEU A 554 4.87 -21.04 12.28
N ASP A 555 6.20 -20.99 12.44
CA ASP A 555 6.83 -20.18 13.47
C ASP A 555 6.50 -18.70 13.22
N TRP A 556 5.57 -18.16 14.00
CA TRP A 556 5.19 -16.74 14.00
C TRP A 556 6.07 -15.93 14.97
N SER A 557 7.19 -16.47 15.45
CA SER A 557 8.14 -15.76 16.32
C SER A 557 8.68 -14.46 15.73
N TRP A 558 8.59 -14.27 14.42
CA TRP A 558 8.96 -13.03 13.72
C TRP A 558 7.87 -11.95 13.72
N LEU A 559 6.62 -12.27 14.10
CA LEU A 559 5.54 -11.29 14.32
C LEU A 559 5.50 -10.77 15.76
N SER A 560 6.03 -11.55 16.70
CA SER A 560 6.22 -11.12 18.08
C SER A 560 7.52 -10.32 18.19
N LYS A 561 7.42 -8.99 18.28
CA LYS A 561 8.54 -8.18 18.77
C LYS A 561 9.00 -8.78 20.10
N GLN A 562 10.27 -9.13 20.20
CA GLN A 562 10.90 -9.51 21.45
C GLN A 562 10.63 -8.42 22.49
N GLU A 563 9.83 -8.75 23.51
CA GLU A 563 9.93 -8.10 24.80
C GLU A 563 11.33 -8.39 25.33
N GLU A 564 12.22 -7.41 25.26
CA GLU A 564 13.43 -7.40 26.06
C GLU A 564 13.01 -7.47 27.53
N LYS A 565 13.10 -8.67 28.11
CA LYS A 565 13.08 -8.87 29.55
C LYS A 565 14.27 -8.12 30.14
N PHE A 566 14.01 -6.95 30.70
CA PHE A 566 14.89 -6.37 31.71
C PHE A 566 14.94 -7.35 32.89
N GLY A 567 16.13 -7.86 33.17
CA GLY A 567 16.39 -8.71 34.31
C GLY A 567 16.06 -7.96 35.61
N GLU A 568 15.18 -8.54 36.41
CA GLU A 568 15.07 -8.24 37.83
C GLU A 568 16.42 -8.55 38.48
N CYS A 569 17.15 -7.49 38.84
CA CYS A 569 18.33 -7.60 39.67
C CYS A 569 17.87 -7.91 41.10
N GLN A 570 17.95 -9.18 41.49
CA GLN A 570 17.78 -9.62 42.86
C GLN A 570 18.80 -8.91 43.77
N ILE A 571 18.28 -8.23 44.78
CA ILE A 571 19.05 -7.71 45.92
C ILE A 571 19.29 -8.90 46.86
N PRO A 572 20.54 -9.30 47.18
CA PRO A 572 20.77 -10.26 48.24
C PRO A 572 20.73 -9.54 49.59
N ALA A 573 19.95 -10.11 50.51
CA ALA A 573 19.92 -9.75 51.91
C ALA A 573 21.25 -10.13 52.59
N THR A 574 21.95 -9.13 53.12
CA THR A 574 22.55 -9.07 54.47
C THR A 574 23.05 -7.67 54.73
#